data_AF-A0A9W8JBZ6-F1
#
_entry.id   AF-A0A9W8JBZ6-F1
#
_cell.length_a   1.000
_cell.length_b   1.000
_cell.length_c   1.000
_cell.angle_alpha   90.00
_cell.angle_beta   90.00
_cell.angle_gamma   90.00
#
_symmetry.space_group_name_H-M   'P 1'
#
loop_
_entity.id
_entity.type
_entity.pdbx_description
1 polymer ?
#
loop_
_entity_poly.entity_id
_entity_poly.type
_entity_poly.pdbx_seq_one_letter_code
_entity_poly.pdbx_strand_id
1 'polypeptide(L)'
;MEETNVDVVLALFWEMWYLLVFSDKKKSAGYAWGLMGLTVKLAQSIGLHRNTGKVKVIPEEVEKRRFLFWELLSLDARLSLSLGRPPSLTLNHVDSERPTYLPSEGVDLANSSHHYLEWSHTFYIHCMTPVLEAISQPSSHLGYQSILDLDRRIRDFPIPEYLKHCNGYESRAVMMQKGAVSMILETGRVHFFFYQNIN
;
A
#
# COMPACT_ATOMS: atom_id res chain seq x y z
N MET A 1 -23.19 6.31 17.99
CA MET A 1 -21.97 6.01 17.21
C MET A 1 -20.94 5.61 18.24
N GLU A 2 -20.97 4.34 18.65
CA GLU A 2 -20.05 3.77 19.63
C GLU A 2 -18.61 3.95 19.14
N GLU A 3 -17.70 4.26 20.05
CA GLU A 3 -16.37 4.82 19.79
C GLU A 3 -15.63 4.09 18.66
N THR A 4 -15.50 4.76 17.51
CA THR A 4 -14.59 4.29 16.46
C THR A 4 -13.18 4.43 16.98
N ASN A 5 -12.47 3.30 17.09
CA ASN A 5 -11.10 3.23 17.57
C ASN A 5 -10.16 2.71 16.47
N VAL A 6 -8.86 2.94 16.63
CA VAL A 6 -7.78 2.44 15.78
C VAL A 6 -7.86 0.92 15.64
N ASP A 7 -8.20 0.21 16.72
CA ASP A 7 -8.33 -1.25 16.72
C ASP A 7 -9.43 -1.75 15.78
N VAL A 8 -10.53 -0.99 15.65
CA VAL A 8 -11.61 -1.33 14.70
C VAL A 8 -11.10 -1.22 13.27
N VAL A 9 -10.36 -0.15 12.97
CA VAL A 9 -9.76 0.06 11.64
C VAL A 9 -8.71 -1.02 11.35
N LEU A 10 -7.93 -1.42 12.35
CA LEU A 10 -6.95 -2.50 12.25
C LEU A 10 -7.62 -3.85 12.00
N ALA A 11 -8.72 -4.15 12.69
CA ALA A 11 -9.49 -5.37 12.49
C ALA A 11 -10.04 -5.45 11.06
N LEU A 12 -10.63 -4.36 10.55
CA LEU A 12 -11.12 -4.28 9.17
C LEU A 12 -9.99 -4.41 8.15
N PHE A 13 -8.81 -3.84 8.45
CA PHE A 13 -7.62 -4.01 7.63
C PHE A 13 -7.22 -5.49 7.49
N TRP A 14 -7.18 -6.23 8.59
CA TRP A 14 -6.88 -7.67 8.56
C TRP A 14 -7.99 -8.50 7.91
N GLU A 15 -9.26 -8.11 8.06
CA GLU A 15 -10.38 -8.73 7.36
C GLU A 15 -10.24 -8.57 5.84
N MET A 16 -9.85 -7.39 5.36
CA MET A 16 -9.58 -7.17 3.93
C MET A 16 -8.43 -8.06 3.44
N TRP A 17 -7.33 -8.16 4.19
CA TRP A 17 -6.23 -9.06 3.84
C TRP A 17 -6.66 -10.52 3.78
N TYR A 18 -7.50 -10.95 4.73
CA TYR A 18 -8.06 -12.30 4.70
C TYR A 18 -8.89 -12.54 3.43
N LEU A 19 -9.75 -11.59 3.06
CA LEU A 19 -10.53 -11.67 1.82
C LEU A 19 -9.66 -11.75 0.57
N LEU A 20 -8.54 -11.02 0.55
CA LEU A 20 -7.66 -10.94 -0.62
C LEU A 20 -6.73 -12.14 -0.76
N VAL A 21 -6.28 -12.74 0.35
CA VAL A 21 -5.25 -13.79 0.33
C VAL A 21 -5.81 -15.18 0.56
N PHE A 22 -6.79 -15.32 1.45
CA PHE A 22 -7.25 -16.63 1.94
C PHE A 22 -8.68 -16.98 1.52
N SER A 23 -9.42 -16.05 0.91
CA SER A 23 -10.80 -16.31 0.50
C SER A 23 -10.89 -16.82 -0.93
N ASP A 24 -11.39 -18.04 -1.10
CA ASP A 24 -11.65 -18.65 -2.42
C ASP A 24 -12.94 -18.13 -3.10
N LYS A 25 -13.62 -17.16 -2.49
CA LYS A 25 -14.88 -16.63 -3.02
C LYS A 25 -14.59 -15.76 -4.26
N LYS A 26 -15.24 -16.06 -5.40
CA LYS A 26 -15.09 -15.31 -6.67
C LYS A 26 -15.29 -13.77 -6.57
N LYS A 27 -16.04 -13.30 -5.57
CA LYS A 27 -16.32 -11.87 -5.36
C LYS A 27 -15.54 -11.25 -4.20
N SER A 28 -14.55 -11.96 -3.64
CA SER A 28 -13.80 -11.53 -2.46
C SER A 28 -13.15 -10.15 -2.63
N ALA A 29 -12.48 -9.91 -3.77
CA ALA A 29 -11.89 -8.61 -4.08
C ALA A 29 -12.93 -7.47 -4.15
N GLY A 30 -14.12 -7.75 -4.66
CA GLY A 30 -15.23 -6.78 -4.67
C GLY A 30 -15.76 -6.48 -3.27
N TYR A 31 -15.83 -7.48 -2.40
CA TYR A 31 -16.20 -7.29 -0.99
C TYR A 31 -15.12 -6.51 -0.23
N ALA A 32 -13.84 -6.84 -0.44
CA ALA A 32 -12.72 -6.10 0.13
C ALA A 32 -12.76 -4.64 -0.31
N TRP A 33 -13.11 -4.35 -1.57
CA TRP A 33 -13.22 -2.97 -2.07
C TRP A 33 -14.36 -2.20 -1.42
N GLY A 34 -15.53 -2.83 -1.23
CA GLY A 34 -16.63 -2.23 -0.47
C GLY A 34 -16.25 -1.96 0.98
N LEU A 35 -15.58 -2.92 1.63
CA LEU A 35 -15.09 -2.80 3.00
C LEU A 35 -14.01 -1.71 3.13
N MET A 36 -13.15 -1.56 2.13
CA MET A 36 -12.14 -0.51 2.07
C MET A 36 -12.78 0.88 2.13
N GLY A 37 -13.84 1.12 1.35
CA GLY A 37 -14.55 2.40 1.38
C GLY A 37 -15.07 2.76 2.77
N LEU A 38 -15.66 1.79 3.49
CA LEU A 38 -16.10 1.97 4.88
C LEU A 38 -14.92 2.22 5.81
N THR A 39 -13.88 1.39 5.72
CA THR A 39 -12.66 1.45 6.55
C THR A 39 -11.97 2.80 6.42
N VAL A 40 -11.87 3.33 5.19
CA VAL A 40 -11.31 4.65 4.92
C VAL A 40 -12.13 5.77 5.58
N LYS A 41 -13.46 5.68 5.57
CA LYS A 41 -14.31 6.67 6.26
C LYS A 41 -14.14 6.63 7.77
N LEU A 42 -13.98 5.45 8.36
CA LEU A 42 -13.67 5.30 9.79
C LEU A 42 -12.26 5.80 10.13
N ALA A 43 -11.27 5.51 9.29
CA ALA A 43 -9.91 6.02 9.44
C ALA A 43 -9.87 7.56 9.38
N GLN A 44 -10.67 8.16 8.47
CA GLN A 44 -10.82 9.60 8.34
C GLN A 44 -11.52 10.22 9.56
N SER A 45 -12.58 9.58 10.10
CA SER A 45 -13.34 10.11 11.23
C SER A 45 -12.53 10.19 12.53
N ILE A 46 -11.59 9.26 12.74
CA ILE A 46 -10.66 9.28 13.88
C ILE A 46 -9.36 10.04 13.59
N GLY A 47 -9.25 10.67 12.42
CA GLY A 47 -8.15 11.57 12.07
C GLY A 47 -6.84 10.92 11.63
N LEU A 48 -6.83 9.65 11.20
CA LEU A 48 -5.57 8.97 10.80
C LEU A 48 -4.85 9.63 9.62
N HIS A 49 -5.59 10.35 8.78
CA HIS A 49 -5.08 11.04 7.60
C HIS A 49 -4.38 12.38 7.89
N ARG A 50 -4.45 12.89 9.13
CA ARG A 50 -3.87 14.18 9.53
C ARG A 50 -2.73 13.98 10.51
N ASN A 51 -1.67 14.76 10.38
CA ASN A 51 -0.65 14.86 11.42
C ASN A 51 -1.19 15.75 12.56
N THR A 52 -1.75 15.10 13.58
CA THR A 52 -2.29 15.80 14.75
C THR A 52 -1.17 16.10 15.75
N GLY A 53 -0.23 16.97 15.37
CA GLY A 53 0.96 17.36 16.15
C GLY A 53 0.71 18.01 17.51
N LYS A 54 -0.53 17.94 18.04
CA LYS A 54 -0.97 18.54 19.31
C LYS A 54 -1.64 17.55 20.27
N VAL A 55 -1.82 16.28 19.87
CA VAL A 55 -2.45 15.30 20.77
C VAL A 55 -1.36 14.71 21.66
N LYS A 56 -1.58 14.73 22.99
CA LYS A 56 -0.71 14.12 24.00
C LYS A 56 -0.75 12.59 23.91
N VAL A 57 -0.26 12.05 22.80
CA VAL A 57 -0.21 10.61 22.52
C VAL A 57 1.24 10.15 22.71
N ILE A 58 1.40 8.94 23.23
CA ILE A 58 2.71 8.31 23.38
C ILE A 58 3.30 8.09 21.97
N PRO A 59 4.61 8.30 21.75
CA PRO A 59 5.24 8.17 20.43
C PRO A 59 4.93 6.84 19.72
N GLU A 60 4.87 5.73 20.46
CA GLU A 60 4.54 4.40 19.92
C GLU A 60 3.16 4.36 19.26
N GLU A 61 2.16 4.98 19.88
CA GLU A 61 0.79 5.03 19.36
C GLU A 61 0.68 5.94 18.13
N VAL A 62 1.50 6.99 18.06
CA VAL A 62 1.61 7.83 16.86
C VAL A 62 2.18 7.02 15.69
N GLU A 63 3.23 6.24 15.93
CA GLU A 63 3.85 5.40 14.91
C GLU A 63 2.91 4.29 14.44
N LYS A 64 2.17 3.64 15.34
CA LYS A 64 1.13 2.64 14.97
C LYS A 64 0.06 3.24 14.07
N ARG A 65 -0.43 4.45 14.39
CA ARG A 65 -1.43 5.18 13.60
C ARG A 65 -0.92 5.53 12.21
N ARG A 66 0.31 6.05 12.12
CA ARG A 66 0.97 6.35 10.84
C ARG A 66 1.12 5.09 10.01
N PHE A 67 1.65 4.03 10.63
CA PHE A 67 1.85 2.74 9.97
C PHE A 67 0.56 2.19 9.37
N LEU A 68 -0.50 2.10 10.18
CA LEU A 68 -1.79 1.60 9.72
C LEU A 68 -2.37 2.46 8.59
N PHE A 69 -2.24 3.78 8.68
CA PHE A 69 -2.75 4.67 7.65
C PHE A 69 -2.01 4.50 6.30
N TRP A 70 -0.68 4.41 6.34
CA TRP A 70 0.14 4.22 5.14
C TRP A 70 -0.04 2.84 4.50
N GLU A 71 -0.28 1.81 5.30
CA GLU A 71 -0.64 0.48 4.79
C GLU A 71 -2.03 0.49 4.14
N LEU A 72 -3.02 1.15 4.76
CA LEU A 72 -4.35 1.32 4.16
C LEU A 72 -4.29 2.05 2.82
N LEU A 73 -3.52 3.14 2.76
CA LEU A 73 -3.30 3.92 1.55
C LEU A 73 -2.68 3.07 0.43
N SER A 74 -1.68 2.27 0.77
CA SER A 74 -1.01 1.36 -0.16
C SER A 74 -1.90 0.20 -0.62
N LEU A 75 -2.78 -0.29 0.25
CA LEU A 75 -3.71 -1.38 -0.04
C LEU A 75 -4.88 -0.90 -0.92
N ASP A 76 -5.47 0.26 -0.60
CA ASP A 76 -6.54 0.89 -1.39
C ASP A 76 -6.07 1.10 -2.83
N ALA A 77 -4.85 1.60 -3.00
CA ALA A 77 -4.22 1.75 -4.31
C ALA A 77 -4.10 0.45 -5.11
N ARG A 78 -3.54 -0.60 -4.48
CA ARG A 78 -3.37 -1.92 -5.11
C ARG A 78 -4.71 -2.54 -5.50
N LEU A 79 -5.69 -2.42 -4.62
CA LEU A 79 -7.03 -2.96 -4.82
C LEU A 79 -7.79 -2.23 -5.93
N SER A 80 -7.70 -0.89 -5.94
CA SER A 80 -8.32 -0.06 -6.96
C SER A 80 -7.72 -0.28 -8.34
N LEU A 81 -6.38 -0.38 -8.45
CA LEU A 81 -5.74 -0.77 -9.70
C LEU A 81 -6.26 -2.13 -10.17
N SER A 82 -6.20 -3.15 -9.30
CA SER A 82 -6.61 -4.54 -9.59
C SER A 82 -8.04 -4.67 -10.13
N LEU A 83 -8.92 -3.77 -9.71
CA LEU A 83 -10.32 -3.75 -10.12
C LEU A 83 -10.63 -2.74 -11.23
N GLY A 84 -9.65 -1.95 -11.68
CA GLY A 84 -9.84 -0.85 -12.62
C GLY A 84 -10.77 0.25 -12.08
N ARG A 85 -10.72 0.51 -10.76
CA ARG A 85 -11.58 1.47 -10.06
C ARG A 85 -10.75 2.64 -9.52
N PRO A 86 -11.37 3.81 -9.26
CA PRO A 86 -10.70 4.89 -8.54
C PRO A 86 -10.35 4.50 -7.09
N PRO A 87 -9.25 5.00 -6.52
CA PRO A 87 -8.93 4.83 -5.10
C PRO A 87 -9.85 5.66 -4.20
N SER A 88 -10.04 5.19 -2.97
CA SER A 88 -10.78 5.90 -1.92
C SER A 88 -9.92 6.99 -1.25
N LEU A 89 -8.61 6.82 -1.30
CA LEU A 89 -7.61 7.72 -0.73
C LEU A 89 -6.72 8.34 -1.82
N THR A 90 -6.26 9.56 -1.55
CA THR A 90 -5.27 10.27 -2.39
C THR A 90 -4.29 11.00 -1.49
N LEU A 91 -3.01 11.00 -1.87
CA LEU A 91 -1.96 11.74 -1.16
C LEU A 91 -2.25 13.25 -1.09
N ASN A 92 -3.00 13.80 -2.05
CA ASN A 92 -3.34 15.23 -2.08
C ASN A 92 -4.22 15.68 -0.90
N HIS A 93 -4.86 14.75 -0.17
CA HIS A 93 -5.73 15.06 0.97
C HIS A 93 -5.16 14.55 2.31
N VAL A 94 -3.89 14.16 2.33
CA VAL A 94 -3.23 13.51 3.47
C VAL A 94 -2.09 14.38 3.98
N ASP A 95 -2.09 14.65 5.29
CA ASP A 95 -0.97 15.32 5.96
C ASP A 95 -0.16 14.36 6.86
N SER A 96 -0.53 13.07 6.88
CA SER A 96 0.10 12.05 7.73
C SER A 96 1.52 11.75 7.25
N GLU A 97 2.50 11.97 8.13
CA GLU A 97 3.91 11.65 7.86
C GLU A 97 4.11 10.13 7.72
N ARG A 98 5.12 9.75 6.94
CA ARG A 98 5.56 8.35 6.87
C ARG A 98 6.00 7.87 8.26
N PRO A 99 5.80 6.58 8.58
CA PRO A 99 6.43 5.96 9.74
C PRO A 99 7.96 6.16 9.73
N THR A 100 8.58 6.08 10.89
CA THR A 100 10.04 6.28 11.03
C THR A 100 10.83 5.10 10.47
N TYR A 101 10.20 3.92 10.32
CA TYR A 101 10.82 2.69 9.83
C TYR A 101 12.08 2.26 10.62
N LEU A 102 12.17 2.65 11.89
CA LEU A 102 13.27 2.22 12.75
C LEU A 102 12.87 0.99 13.56
N PRO A 103 13.69 -0.08 13.55
CA PRO A 103 13.52 -1.18 14.49
C PRO A 103 13.67 -0.70 15.93
N SER A 104 12.94 -1.34 16.84
CA SER A 104 13.23 -1.21 18.27
C SER A 104 14.65 -1.72 18.58
N GLU A 105 15.26 -1.17 19.63
CA GLU A 105 16.59 -1.56 20.06
C GLU A 105 16.69 -3.08 20.27
N GLY A 106 17.69 -3.71 19.65
CA GLY A 106 17.93 -5.16 19.76
C GLY A 106 17.24 -6.05 18.71
N VAL A 107 16.47 -5.48 17.78
CA VAL A 107 15.95 -6.25 16.62
C VAL A 107 17.02 -6.35 15.55
N ASP A 108 17.25 -7.57 15.07
CA ASP A 108 18.13 -7.81 13.93
C ASP A 108 17.58 -7.10 12.67
N LEU A 109 18.32 -6.11 12.18
CA LEU A 109 17.98 -5.35 10.96
C LEU A 109 17.78 -6.28 9.75
N ALA A 110 18.52 -7.39 9.67
CA ALA A 110 18.43 -8.34 8.56
C ALA A 110 17.09 -9.11 8.54
N ASN A 111 16.41 -9.19 9.67
CA ASN A 111 15.11 -9.86 9.81
C ASN A 111 13.94 -8.89 10.01
N SER A 112 14.23 -7.59 10.04
CA SER A 112 13.22 -6.58 10.28
C SER A 112 12.38 -6.29 9.03
N SER A 113 11.06 -6.12 9.20
CA SER A 113 10.17 -5.67 8.12
C SER A 113 10.30 -4.19 7.81
N HIS A 114 10.95 -3.39 8.66
CA HIS A 114 10.92 -1.94 8.51
C HIS A 114 11.56 -1.44 7.21
N HIS A 115 12.67 -2.04 6.77
CA HIS A 115 13.29 -1.65 5.49
C HIS A 115 12.42 -2.02 4.28
N TYR A 116 11.75 -3.17 4.33
CA TYR A 116 10.76 -3.54 3.31
C TYR A 116 9.60 -2.54 3.29
N LEU A 117 9.10 -2.15 4.46
CA LEU A 117 8.01 -1.18 4.59
C LEU A 117 8.41 0.20 4.07
N GLU A 118 9.62 0.66 4.38
CA GLU A 118 10.16 1.91 3.83
C GLU A 118 10.22 1.86 2.31
N TRP A 119 10.77 0.77 1.76
CA TRP A 119 10.84 0.55 0.32
C TRP A 119 9.45 0.52 -0.33
N SER A 120 8.51 -0.22 0.26
CA SER A 120 7.13 -0.38 -0.22
C SER A 120 6.40 0.97 -0.27
N HIS A 121 6.52 1.78 0.78
CA HIS A 121 5.92 3.12 0.80
C HIS A 121 6.59 4.09 -0.18
N THR A 122 7.90 3.96 -0.37
CA THR A 122 8.63 4.77 -1.36
C THR A 122 8.22 4.38 -2.79
N PHE A 123 8.09 3.08 -3.07
CA PHE A 123 7.54 2.56 -4.33
C PHE A 123 6.10 3.04 -4.56
N TYR A 124 5.27 3.03 -3.51
CA TYR A 124 3.91 3.55 -3.60
C TYR A 124 3.88 5.01 -4.09
N ILE A 125 4.66 5.90 -3.46
CA ILE A 125 4.70 7.33 -3.83
C ILE A 125 5.21 7.53 -5.26
N HIS A 126 6.34 6.90 -5.61
CA HIS A 126 7.03 7.20 -6.86
C HIS A 126 6.49 6.45 -8.08
N CYS A 127 5.89 5.28 -7.86
CA CYS A 127 5.41 4.41 -8.92
C CYS A 127 3.89 4.30 -8.92
N MET A 128 3.26 3.95 -7.79
CA MET A 128 1.82 3.65 -7.77
C MET A 128 0.94 4.89 -7.83
N THR A 129 1.31 5.98 -7.15
CA THR A 129 0.52 7.23 -7.17
C THR A 129 0.40 7.81 -8.59
N PRO A 130 1.49 7.99 -9.37
CA PRO A 130 1.37 8.50 -10.74
C PRO A 130 0.51 7.61 -11.65
N VAL A 131 0.56 6.29 -11.46
CA VAL A 131 -0.25 5.32 -12.22
C VAL A 131 -1.73 5.44 -11.86
N LEU A 132 -2.04 5.56 -10.57
CA LEU A 132 -3.41 5.80 -10.10
C LEU A 132 -3.98 7.09 -10.64
N GLU A 133 -3.20 8.18 -10.59
CA GLU A 133 -3.62 9.49 -11.10
C GLU A 133 -3.86 9.44 -12.60
N ALA A 134 -2.98 8.77 -13.34
CA ALA A 134 -3.10 8.55 -14.77
C ALA A 134 -4.37 7.77 -15.13
N ILE A 135 -4.66 6.67 -14.42
CA ILE A 135 -5.80 5.79 -14.73
C ILE A 135 -7.13 6.39 -14.25
N SER A 136 -7.12 7.17 -13.16
CA SER A 136 -8.35 7.71 -12.56
C SER A 136 -8.91 8.93 -13.31
N GLN A 137 -8.14 9.52 -14.22
CA GLN A 137 -8.57 10.70 -14.99
C GLN A 137 -9.54 10.29 -16.12
N PRO A 138 -10.80 10.79 -16.12
CA PRO A 138 -11.83 10.38 -17.10
C PRO A 138 -11.52 10.73 -18.56
N SER A 139 -10.59 11.68 -18.79
CA SER A 139 -10.33 12.29 -20.09
C SER A 139 -8.88 12.20 -20.52
N SER A 140 -8.02 11.53 -19.75
CA SER A 140 -6.63 11.35 -20.12
C SER A 140 -6.53 10.28 -21.20
N HIS A 141 -6.45 10.69 -22.46
CA HIS A 141 -5.74 9.89 -23.43
C HIS A 141 -4.28 9.85 -22.97
N LEU A 142 -3.95 8.82 -22.19
CA LEU A 142 -2.57 8.53 -21.81
C LEU A 142 -1.79 8.32 -23.11
N GLY A 143 -1.00 9.33 -23.48
CA GLY A 143 -0.09 9.22 -24.61
C GLY A 143 0.81 8.01 -24.39
N TYR A 144 1.07 7.25 -25.45
CA TYR A 144 1.90 6.05 -25.39
C TYR A 144 3.27 6.32 -24.72
N GLN A 145 3.83 7.52 -24.93
CA GLN A 145 5.06 7.93 -24.27
C GLN A 145 4.93 7.99 -22.74
N SER A 146 3.84 8.54 -22.21
CA SER A 146 3.57 8.58 -20.77
C SER A 146 3.43 7.17 -20.19
N ILE A 147 2.83 6.25 -20.95
CA ILE A 147 2.74 4.83 -20.57
C ILE A 147 4.13 4.22 -20.44
N LEU A 148 5.00 4.44 -21.44
CA LEU A 148 6.39 3.95 -21.40
C LEU A 148 7.19 4.55 -20.25
N ASP A 149 6.97 5.83 -19.93
CA ASP A 149 7.69 6.48 -18.84
C ASP A 149 7.23 5.97 -17.47
N LEU A 150 5.94 5.68 -17.29
CA LEU A 150 5.42 5.04 -16.07
C LEU A 150 5.91 3.59 -15.93
N ASP A 151 5.89 2.81 -17.02
CA ASP A 151 6.42 1.44 -17.05
C ASP A 151 7.93 1.42 -16.71
N ARG A 152 8.71 2.33 -17.30
CA ARG A 152 10.15 2.48 -17.01
C ARG A 152 10.37 2.79 -15.53
N ARG A 153 9.59 3.71 -14.94
CA ARG A 153 9.68 4.04 -13.50
C ARG A 153 9.44 2.82 -12.60
N ILE A 154 8.49 1.95 -12.94
CA ILE A 154 8.24 0.72 -12.16
C ILE A 154 9.37 -0.28 -12.32
N ARG A 155 9.85 -0.49 -13.56
CA ARG A 155 10.86 -1.50 -13.88
C ARG A 155 12.22 -1.17 -13.28
N ASP A 156 12.60 0.10 -13.35
CA ASP A 156 13.93 0.57 -12.97
C ASP A 156 13.98 1.03 -11.51
N PHE A 157 12.87 0.88 -10.77
CA PHE A 157 12.83 1.24 -9.35
C PHE A 157 13.83 0.39 -8.56
N PRO A 158 14.72 1.00 -7.76
CA PRO A 158 15.78 0.26 -7.09
C PRO A 158 15.20 -0.70 -6.06
N ILE A 159 15.51 -1.99 -6.22
CA ILE A 159 15.20 -3.03 -5.23
C ILE A 159 16.42 -3.22 -4.33
N PRO A 160 16.28 -3.16 -3.00
CA PRO A 160 17.36 -3.45 -2.07
C PRO A 160 17.96 -4.84 -2.28
N GLU A 161 19.28 -4.99 -2.15
CA GLU A 161 19.99 -6.25 -2.42
C GLU A 161 19.45 -7.44 -1.62
N TYR A 162 19.09 -7.22 -0.34
CA TYR A 162 18.51 -8.26 0.51
C TYR A 162 17.11 -8.73 0.05
N LEU A 163 16.43 -7.97 -0.82
CA LEU A 163 15.14 -8.33 -1.44
C LEU A 163 15.28 -8.90 -2.86
N LYS A 164 16.48 -8.85 -3.47
CA LYS A 164 16.70 -9.27 -4.87
C LYS A 164 16.93 -10.77 -5.04
N HIS A 165 17.76 -11.39 -4.21
CA HIS A 165 18.19 -12.79 -4.40
C HIS A 165 17.86 -13.64 -3.17
N CYS A 166 17.32 -14.84 -3.34
CA CYS A 166 17.21 -15.83 -2.26
C CYS A 166 18.62 -16.34 -1.90
N ASN A 167 19.21 -15.80 -0.83
CA ASN A 167 20.53 -16.21 -0.36
C ASN A 167 20.38 -17.33 0.68
N GLY A 168 20.39 -18.59 0.25
CA GLY A 168 20.49 -19.74 1.17
C GLY A 168 19.45 -19.76 2.31
N TYR A 169 19.90 -20.00 3.55
CA TYR A 169 19.02 -20.11 4.73
C TYR A 169 18.56 -18.73 5.20
N GLU A 170 17.39 -18.31 4.72
CA GLU A 170 16.76 -17.04 5.09
C GLU A 170 15.59 -17.28 6.03
N SER A 171 15.32 -16.30 6.91
CA SER A 171 14.12 -16.33 7.75
C SER A 171 12.86 -16.33 6.89
N ARG A 172 11.81 -17.02 7.36
CA ARG A 172 10.47 -17.00 6.73
C ARG A 172 9.98 -15.58 6.49
N ALA A 173 10.29 -14.64 7.40
CA ALA A 173 9.91 -13.25 7.25
C ALA A 173 10.51 -12.60 5.98
N VAL A 174 11.80 -12.82 5.73
CA VAL A 174 12.52 -12.29 4.55
C VAL A 174 11.99 -12.92 3.27
N MET A 175 11.74 -14.23 3.27
CA MET A 175 11.12 -14.92 2.13
C MET A 175 9.73 -14.34 1.79
N MET A 176 8.91 -14.07 2.81
CA MET A 176 7.59 -13.46 2.60
C MET A 176 7.68 -12.03 2.06
N GLN A 177 8.65 -11.23 2.53
CA GLN A 177 8.91 -9.89 1.98
C GLN A 177 9.28 -9.95 0.50
N LYS A 178 10.14 -10.89 0.09
CA LYS A 178 10.50 -11.08 -1.33
C LYS A 178 9.31 -11.46 -2.19
N GLY A 179 8.48 -12.38 -1.72
CA GLY A 179 7.22 -12.72 -2.38
C GLY A 179 6.33 -11.48 -2.57
N ALA A 180 6.20 -10.66 -1.53
CA ALA A 180 5.43 -9.43 -1.59
C ALA A 180 6.01 -8.40 -2.57
N VAL A 181 7.34 -8.24 -2.66
CA VAL A 181 8.01 -7.41 -3.67
C VAL A 181 7.67 -7.90 -5.08
N SER A 182 7.78 -9.20 -5.34
CA SER A 182 7.46 -9.79 -6.65
C SER A 182 6.00 -9.51 -7.03
N MET A 183 5.07 -9.74 -6.09
CA MET A 183 3.65 -9.47 -6.30
C MET A 183 3.39 -7.97 -6.59
N ILE A 184 4.05 -7.06 -5.88
CA ILE A 184 3.90 -5.61 -6.08
C ILE A 184 4.37 -5.21 -7.48
N LEU A 185 5.54 -5.71 -7.91
CA LEU A 185 6.10 -5.41 -9.24
C LEU A 185 5.29 -6.04 -10.37
N GLU A 186 4.82 -7.28 -10.19
CA GLU A 186 3.94 -7.95 -11.15
C GLU A 186 2.60 -7.24 -11.28
N THR A 187 1.98 -6.85 -10.16
CA THR A 187 0.74 -6.07 -10.18
C THR A 187 0.94 -4.78 -10.95
N GLY A 188 2.04 -4.05 -10.73
CA GLY A 188 2.38 -2.86 -11.52
C GLY A 188 2.44 -3.17 -13.03
N ARG A 189 3.13 -4.25 -13.43
CA ARG A 189 3.31 -4.63 -14.84
C ARG A 189 2.02 -5.10 -15.52
N VAL A 190 1.21 -5.90 -14.83
CA VAL A 190 -0.02 -6.50 -15.38
C VAL A 190 -1.04 -5.41 -15.74
N HIS A 191 -1.17 -4.37 -14.92
CA HIS A 191 -2.08 -3.25 -15.21
C HIS A 191 -1.70 -2.50 -16.48
N PHE A 192 -0.41 -2.34 -16.75
CA PHE A 192 0.07 -1.75 -17.99
C PHE A 192 -0.19 -2.62 -19.22
N PHE A 193 -0.02 -3.94 -19.09
CA PHE A 193 -0.30 -4.88 -20.17
C PHE A 193 -1.79 -4.88 -20.56
N PHE A 194 -2.71 -4.83 -19.60
CA PHE A 194 -4.15 -4.74 -19.89
C PHE A 194 -4.53 -3.39 -20.51
N TYR A 195 -3.93 -2.28 -20.08
CA TYR A 195 -4.21 -0.95 -20.66
C TYR A 195 -3.74 -0.83 -22.12
N GLN A 196 -2.68 -1.55 -22.49
CA GLN A 196 -2.16 -1.60 -23.87
C GLN A 196 -3.00 -2.47 -24.83
N ASN A 197 -3.82 -3.39 -24.33
CA ASN A 197 -4.62 -4.32 -25.16
C ASN A 197 -6.10 -3.90 -25.30
N ILE A 198 -6.51 -2.78 -24.68
CA ILE A 198 -7.90 -2.29 -24.67
C ILE A 198 -8.06 -1.02 -25.54
N ASN A 199 -6.97 -0.48 -26.10
CA ASN A 199 -6.98 0.59 -27.13
C ASN A 199 -6.28 0.12 -28.39
#